data_AF-A0A1I0JIG5-F1
#
_entry.id   AF-A0A1I0JIG5-F1
#
_cell.length_a   1.000
_cell.length_b   1.000
_cell.length_c   1.000
_cell.angle_alpha   90.00
_cell.angle_beta   90.00
_cell.angle_gamma   90.00
#
_symmetry.space_group_name_H-M   'P 1'
#
loop_
_entity.id
_entity.type
_entity.pdbx_description
1 polymer ?
#
loop_
_entity_poly.entity_id
_entity_poly.type
_entity_poly.pdbx_seq_one_letter_code
_entity_poly.pdbx_strand_id
1 'polypeptide(L)'
;MKATDVEQKRFDKALDEIIDLFNNIESDVPIIQYSDKVVENIEKAKKKYGEEVMNERVNNVVGEMLSWLDLDDVELNDNDEVDEGEDGEGGNNT
;
A
#
# COMPACT_ATOMS: atom_id res chain seq x y z
N MET A 1 32.30 -3.73 -27.50
CA MET A 1 32.79 -4.74 -26.53
C MET A 1 31.57 -5.46 -25.99
N LYS A 2 31.54 -6.79 -26.00
CA LYS A 2 30.50 -7.55 -25.29
C LYS A 2 30.92 -7.57 -23.82
N ALA A 3 30.00 -7.22 -22.92
CA ALA A 3 30.24 -7.30 -21.49
C ALA A 3 30.72 -8.70 -21.13
N THR A 4 31.73 -8.79 -20.26
CA THR A 4 32.19 -10.06 -19.72
C THR A 4 31.12 -10.63 -18.78
N ASP A 5 31.06 -11.96 -18.64
CA ASP A 5 30.05 -12.64 -17.79
C ASP A 5 30.03 -12.11 -16.33
N VAL A 6 31.13 -11.51 -15.88
CA VAL A 6 31.27 -10.86 -14.57
C VAL A 6 30.52 -9.53 -14.51
N GLU A 7 30.58 -8.73 -15.58
CA GLU A 7 29.87 -7.45 -15.68
C GLU A 7 28.37 -7.68 -15.81
N GLN A 8 27.96 -8.73 -16.53
CA GLN A 8 26.56 -9.11 -16.68
C GLN A 8 25.94 -9.50 -15.33
N LYS A 9 26.61 -10.36 -14.56
CA LYS A 9 26.16 -10.74 -13.20
C LYS A 9 26.09 -9.56 -12.23
N ARG A 10 27.00 -8.58 -12.36
CA ARG A 10 26.96 -7.37 -11.54
C ARG A 10 25.79 -6.47 -11.91
N PHE A 11 25.45 -6.41 -13.19
CA PHE A 11 24.32 -5.65 -13.69
C PHE A 11 22.99 -6.29 -13.27
N ASP A 12 22.87 -7.61 -13.38
CA ASP A 12 21.69 -8.36 -12.95
C ASP A 12 21.41 -8.15 -11.45
N LYS A 13 22.45 -8.24 -10.61
CA LYS A 13 22.32 -7.97 -9.18
C LYS A 13 21.90 -6.53 -8.86
N ALA A 14 22.42 -5.56 -9.61
CA ALA A 14 22.03 -4.16 -9.45
C ALA A 14 20.58 -3.93 -9.85
N LEU A 15 20.09 -4.63 -10.88
CA LEU A 15 18.68 -4.60 -11.27
C LEU A 15 17.78 -5.20 -10.19
N ASP A 16 18.16 -6.34 -9.61
CA ASP A 16 17.41 -6.95 -8.50
C ASP A 16 17.30 -5.98 -7.31
N GLU A 17 18.41 -5.33 -6.93
CA GLU A 17 18.41 -4.33 -5.86
C GLU A 17 17.53 -3.11 -6.19
N ILE A 18 17.47 -2.67 -7.45
CA ILE A 18 16.60 -1.58 -7.90
C ILE A 18 15.12 -2.00 -7.85
N ILE A 19 14.81 -3.24 -8.23
CA ILE A 19 13.44 -3.78 -8.18
C ILE A 19 12.96 -3.88 -6.73
N ASP A 20 13.82 -4.38 -5.84
CA ASP A 20 13.51 -4.43 -4.40
C ASP A 20 13.31 -3.02 -3.84
N LEU A 21 14.17 -2.06 -4.20
CA LEU A 21 13.98 -0.66 -3.82
C LEU A 21 12.66 -0.10 -4.35
N PHE A 22 12.31 -0.36 -5.60
CA PHE A 22 11.06 0.10 -6.21
C PHE A 22 9.84 -0.46 -5.47
N ASN A 23 9.83 -1.76 -5.17
CA ASN A 23 8.77 -2.40 -4.39
C ASN A 23 8.68 -1.88 -2.96
N ASN A 24 9.78 -1.41 -2.37
CA ASN A 24 9.82 -0.84 -1.02
C ASN A 24 9.59 0.68 -0.98
N ILE A 25 9.65 1.37 -2.13
CA ILE A 25 9.37 2.81 -2.22
C ILE A 25 7.87 3.06 -2.05
N GLU A 26 7.03 2.17 -2.55
CA GLU A 26 5.59 2.22 -2.32
C GLU A 26 5.29 1.53 -0.98
N SER A 27 5.13 2.32 0.07
CA SER A 27 4.69 1.78 1.36
C SER A 27 3.21 1.41 1.27
N ASP A 28 2.88 0.13 1.52
CA ASP A 28 1.50 -0.30 1.74
C ASP A 28 0.89 0.49 2.91
N VAL A 29 0.16 1.55 2.60
CA VAL A 29 -0.57 2.32 3.61
C VAL A 29 -1.88 1.56 3.89
N PRO A 30 -2.08 1.02 5.10
CA PRO A 30 -3.30 0.32 5.41
C PRO A 30 -4.46 1.33 5.39
N ILE A 31 -5.61 0.89 4.83
CA ILE A 31 -6.86 1.67 4.79
C ILE A 31 -7.22 2.24 6.17
N ILE A 32 -6.87 1.50 7.24
CA ILE A 32 -7.01 1.95 8.63
C ILE A 32 -5.70 1.71 9.40
N GLN A 33 -5.10 2.77 9.92
CA GLN A 33 -3.95 2.69 10.84
C GLN A 33 -4.42 2.47 12.28
N TYR A 34 -4.30 1.24 12.77
CA TYR A 34 -4.55 0.92 14.18
C TYR A 34 -3.30 1.13 15.03
N SER A 35 -3.47 1.54 16.29
CA SER A 35 -2.36 1.53 17.26
C SER A 35 -1.83 0.10 17.50
N ASP A 36 -0.54 -0.04 17.80
CA ASP A 36 0.12 -1.34 18.06
C ASP A 36 -0.64 -2.22 19.06
N LYS A 37 -1.17 -1.60 20.12
CA LYS A 37 -1.95 -2.30 21.14
C LYS A 37 -3.24 -2.91 20.59
N VAL A 38 -3.89 -2.22 19.64
CA VAL A 38 -5.12 -2.71 19.00
C VAL A 38 -4.79 -3.84 18.04
N VAL A 39 -3.70 -3.71 17.26
CA VAL A 39 -3.20 -4.78 16.38
C VAL A 39 -2.93 -6.06 17.18
N GLU A 40 -2.16 -5.96 18.28
CA GLU A 40 -1.84 -7.11 19.13
C GLU A 40 -3.11 -7.78 19.69
N ASN A 41 -4.12 -6.99 20.06
CA ASN A 41 -5.39 -7.52 20.55
C ASN A 41 -6.22 -8.18 19.44
N ILE A 42 -6.20 -7.63 18.22
CA ILE A 42 -6.84 -8.25 17.06
C ILE A 42 -6.20 -9.60 16.76
N GLU A 43 -4.87 -9.70 16.75
CA GLU A 43 -4.17 -10.97 16.55
C GLU A 43 -4.52 -12.01 17.61
N LYS A 44 -4.51 -11.62 18.90
CA LYS A 44 -4.94 -12.49 20.00
C LYS A 44 -6.39 -12.94 19.84
N ALA A 45 -7.27 -12.04 19.43
CA ALA A 45 -8.69 -12.33 19.24
C ALA A 45 -8.92 -13.26 18.03
N LYS A 46 -8.25 -13.03 16.89
CA LYS A 46 -8.27 -13.94 15.74
C LYS A 46 -7.79 -15.34 16.12
N LYS A 47 -6.71 -15.44 16.90
CA LYS A 47 -6.18 -16.73 17.38
C LYS A 47 -7.13 -17.46 18.33
N LYS A 48 -7.91 -16.72 19.13
CA LYS A 48 -8.80 -17.29 20.16
C LYS A 48 -10.20 -17.63 19.63
N TYR A 49 -10.75 -16.79 18.77
CA TYR A 49 -12.15 -16.85 18.33
C TYR A 49 -12.32 -17.21 16.86
N GLY A 50 -11.21 -17.26 16.10
CA GLY A 50 -11.23 -17.46 14.66
C GLY A 50 -11.18 -16.13 13.92
N GLU A 51 -10.55 -16.17 12.75
CA GLU A 51 -10.36 -14.99 11.90
C GLU A 51 -11.69 -14.45 11.36
N GLU A 52 -12.54 -15.31 10.80
CA GLU A 52 -13.83 -14.93 10.22
C GLU A 52 -14.72 -14.21 11.24
N VAL A 53 -14.82 -14.75 12.46
CA VAL A 53 -15.64 -14.19 13.54
C VAL A 53 -15.13 -12.81 13.96
N MET A 54 -13.81 -12.62 14.05
CA MET A 54 -13.28 -11.30 14.40
C MET A 54 -13.43 -10.29 13.27
N ASN A 55 -13.23 -10.71 12.01
CA ASN A 55 -13.43 -9.83 10.87
C ASN A 55 -14.89 -9.35 10.79
N GLU A 56 -15.86 -10.26 10.95
CA GLU A 56 -17.29 -9.90 11.00
C GLU A 56 -17.58 -8.90 12.11
N ARG A 57 -17.08 -9.15 13.32
CA ARG A 57 -17.30 -8.26 14.48
C ARG A 57 -16.71 -6.88 14.27
N VAL A 58 -15.48 -6.79 13.78
CA VAL A 58 -14.83 -5.50 13.51
C VAL A 58 -15.60 -4.75 12.43
N ASN A 59 -16.00 -5.42 11.34
CA ASN A 59 -16.77 -4.80 10.26
C ASN A 59 -18.14 -4.30 10.75
N ASN A 60 -18.83 -5.04 11.61
CA ASN A 60 -20.10 -4.59 12.17
C ASN A 60 -19.92 -3.32 13.01
N VAL A 61 -18.92 -3.29 13.90
CA VAL A 61 -18.66 -2.12 14.76
C VAL A 61 -18.22 -0.92 13.93
N VAL A 62 -17.30 -1.11 12.98
CA VAL A 62 -16.82 -0.03 12.10
C VAL A 62 -17.96 0.45 11.21
N GLY A 63 -18.75 -0.45 10.62
CA GLY A 63 -19.90 -0.12 9.79
C GLY A 63 -20.98 0.64 10.55
N GLU A 64 -21.26 0.26 11.80
CA GLU A 64 -22.17 1.02 12.68
C GLU A 64 -21.63 2.44 12.92
N MET A 65 -20.34 2.60 13.19
CA MET A 65 -19.74 3.94 13.36
C MET A 65 -19.80 4.77 12.07
N LEU A 66 -19.53 4.16 10.92
CA LEU A 66 -19.59 4.83 9.61
C LEU A 66 -21.02 5.20 9.21
N SER A 67 -22.02 4.45 9.65
CA SER A 67 -23.44 4.73 9.35
C SER A 67 -23.95 6.05 9.95
N TRP A 68 -23.21 6.63 10.89
CA TRP A 68 -23.53 7.93 11.48
C TRP A 68 -22.92 9.10 10.72
N LEU A 69 -22.07 8.82 9.73
CA LEU A 69 -21.45 9.83 8.88
C LEU A 69 -22.30 10.04 7.63
N ASP A 70 -22.40 11.30 7.19
CA ASP A 70 -22.97 11.64 5.90
C ASP A 70 -21.84 11.53 4.86
N LEU A 71 -21.86 10.45 4.08
CA LEU A 71 -20.81 10.09 3.12
C LEU A 71 -21.37 9.99 1.68
N ASP A 72 -22.67 10.28 1.49
CA ASP A 72 -23.37 10.09 0.23
C ASP A 72 -22.95 11.12 -0.86
N ASP A 73 -22.30 12.20 -0.44
CA ASP A 73 -21.80 13.28 -1.31
C ASP A 73 -20.33 13.10 -1.73
N VAL A 74 -19.66 12.06 -1.24
CA VAL A 74 -18.27 11.73 -1.59
C VAL A 74 -18.26 10.59 -2.60
N GLU A 75 -17.96 10.93 -3.86
CA GLU A 75 -17.70 9.92 -4.89
C GLU A 75 -16.28 9.36 -4.68
N LEU A 76 -16.20 8.05 -4.44
CA LEU A 76 -14.93 7.34 -4.52
C LEU A 76 -14.56 7.25 -5.99
N ASN A 77 -13.66 8.12 -6.45
CA ASN A 77 -13.05 7.93 -7.74
C ASN A 77 -12.13 6.70 -7.62
N ASP A 78 -12.33 5.70 -8.49
CA ASP A 78 -11.38 4.58 -8.65
C ASP A 78 -9.98 5.07 -9.12
N ASN A 79 -9.83 6.38 -9.35
CA ASN A 79 -8.61 7.09 -9.72
C ASN A 79 -8.08 8.01 -8.59
N ASP A 80 -8.27 7.68 -7.31
CA ASP A 80 -7.24 8.05 -6.33
C ASP A 80 -5.98 7.20 -6.60
N GLU A 81 -5.48 7.32 -7.83
CA GLU A 81 -4.08 7.15 -8.17
C GLU A 81 -3.34 8.01 -7.16
N VAL A 82 -2.48 7.36 -6.41
CA VAL A 82 -1.43 7.99 -5.62
C VAL A 82 -0.78 9.04 -6.51
N ASP A 83 -1.09 10.32 -6.28
CA ASP A 83 -0.46 11.53 -6.83
C ASP A 83 0.67 11.22 -7.82
N GLU A 84 0.32 10.96 -9.08
CA GLU A 84 1.25 11.05 -10.20
C GLU A 84 1.60 12.53 -10.31
N GLY A 85 2.67 12.94 -9.63
CA GLY A 85 3.25 14.26 -9.78
C GLY A 85 3.55 14.51 -11.26
N GLU A 86 2.70 15.33 -11.88
CA GLU A 86 2.97 15.99 -13.14
C GLU A 86 4.34 16.68 -13.04
N ASP A 87 5.25 16.36 -13.97
CA ASP A 87 6.09 17.39 -14.58
C ASP A 87 6.37 16.97 -16.02
N GLY A 88 5.42 17.31 -16.88
CA GLY A 88 5.71 17.58 -18.28
C GLY A 88 6.22 19.02 -18.41
N GLU A 89 7.48 19.20 -18.77
CA GLU A 89 7.91 20.39 -19.52
C GLU A 89 8.47 20.00 -20.88
N GLY A 90 7.62 20.21 -21.90
CA GLY A 90 7.87 21.16 -22.98
C GLY A 90 9.28 21.24 -23.57
N GLY A 91 9.38 20.91 -24.86
CA GLY A 91 10.56 21.21 -25.65
C GLY A 91 10.81 22.71 -25.91
N ASN A 92 12.05 22.95 -26.36
CA ASN A 92 12.65 24.15 -27.00
C ASN A 92 12.93 25.39 -26.14
N ASN A 93 14.22 25.76 -26.01
CA ASN A 93 14.89 26.68 -26.94
C ASN A 93 16.30 27.11 -26.42
N THR A 94 17.38 26.77 -27.14
CA THR A 94 18.55 27.60 -27.54
C THR A 94 19.64 26.71 -28.12
#